data_AF-A0A8T7CV08-F1
#
_entry.id   AF-A0A8T7CV08-F1
#
_cell.length_a   1.000
_cell.length_b   1.000
_cell.length_c   1.000
_cell.angle_alpha   90.00
_cell.angle_beta   90.00
_cell.angle_gamma   90.00
#
_symmetry.space_group_name_H-M   'P 1'
#
loop_
_entity.id
_entity.type
_entity.pdbx_description
1 polymer ?
#
loop_
_entity_poly.entity_id
_entity_poly.type
_entity_poly.pdbx_seq_one_letter_code
_entity_poly.pdbx_strand_id
1 'polypeptide(L)'
;MTLNMNHYPIRAISELTGVPTTTLRAWERRYGLLKPSRTAKGHRLYSGEDIDLIKEIVKLLKSNHTISEAIRIIKNPELSAIASSEVEGHWAVYQQRMLKSIESFNEQNLDSTYNEALSIYPVDMVTQEVIIPVLHQLGERWQDREAGIAEEHFFSAFLRNKLGARLHHESHRSRGNKILVSCLPGEFHELGILLFCIAAIGHGYQILYLGTNLPPSQLSKVVERTDVSAVLLSGTKTELWQEDVEVELKKNIKSMKIPFMFGGELSEAHREKLESLGAYVLGSDHVKAIENMESIIPAFSRK
;
A
#
# COMPACT_ATOMS: atom_id res chain seq x y z
N MET A 1 1.03 -30.38 26.95
CA MET A 1 0.70 -29.13 26.24
C MET A 1 1.15 -29.32 24.79
N THR A 2 0.24 -29.69 23.91
CA THR A 2 0.54 -30.10 22.53
C THR A 2 0.80 -28.84 21.69
N LEU A 3 2.07 -28.55 21.39
CA LEU A 3 2.46 -27.56 20.40
C LEU A 3 1.98 -28.08 19.03
N ASN A 4 0.94 -27.47 18.46
CA ASN A 4 0.57 -27.71 17.07
C ASN A 4 1.74 -27.25 16.18
N MET A 5 2.59 -28.17 15.74
CA MET A 5 3.61 -27.94 14.71
C MET A 5 2.96 -27.82 13.32
N ASN A 6 2.11 -26.82 13.15
CA ASN A 6 1.61 -26.47 11.83
C ASN A 6 2.77 -25.90 11.02
N HIS A 7 3.01 -26.51 9.87
CA HIS A 7 3.98 -26.07 8.89
C HIS A 7 3.26 -25.36 7.75
N TYR A 8 3.73 -24.18 7.38
CA TYR A 8 3.05 -23.27 6.47
C TYR A 8 3.84 -23.13 5.16
N PRO A 9 3.19 -23.16 3.98
CA PRO A 9 3.84 -22.78 2.74
C PRO A 9 4.13 -21.27 2.73
N ILE A 10 5.09 -20.82 1.89
CA ILE A 10 5.50 -19.41 1.83
C ILE A 10 4.32 -18.42 1.60
N ARG A 11 3.28 -18.86 0.88
CA ARG A 11 2.08 -18.04 0.64
C ARG A 11 1.30 -17.81 1.93
N ALA A 12 1.15 -18.83 2.75
CA ALA A 12 0.42 -18.71 4.01
C ALA A 12 1.13 -17.78 4.98
N ILE A 13 2.47 -17.87 5.10
CA ILE A 13 3.20 -16.91 5.95
C ILE A 13 3.14 -15.49 5.39
N SER A 14 3.18 -15.33 4.06
CA SER A 14 3.04 -14.01 3.41
C SER A 14 1.68 -13.37 3.72
N GLU A 15 0.60 -14.16 3.67
CA GLU A 15 -0.75 -13.73 4.06
C GLU A 15 -0.84 -13.40 5.56
N LEU A 16 -0.20 -14.20 6.43
CA LEU A 16 -0.25 -14.02 7.89
C LEU A 16 0.61 -12.88 8.42
N THR A 17 1.65 -12.49 7.69
CA THR A 17 2.60 -11.45 8.13
C THR A 17 2.52 -10.17 7.31
N GLY A 18 1.76 -10.16 6.20
CA GLY A 18 1.70 -9.04 5.26
C GLY A 18 3.00 -8.82 4.46
N VAL A 19 4.00 -9.70 4.60
CA VAL A 19 5.30 -9.55 3.92
C VAL A 19 5.28 -10.30 2.59
N PRO A 20 5.60 -9.66 1.45
CA PRO A 20 5.58 -10.33 0.16
C PRO A 20 6.51 -11.56 0.10
N THR A 21 6.07 -12.61 -0.59
CA THR A 21 6.88 -13.84 -0.76
C THR A 21 8.26 -13.60 -1.37
N THR A 22 8.42 -12.55 -2.19
CA THR A 22 9.71 -12.12 -2.75
C THR A 22 10.65 -11.58 -1.68
N THR A 23 10.12 -10.75 -0.77
CA THR A 23 10.83 -10.18 0.38
C THR A 23 11.22 -11.28 1.37
N LEU A 24 10.30 -12.19 1.69
CA LEU A 24 10.60 -13.36 2.54
C LEU A 24 11.72 -14.23 1.96
N ARG A 25 11.72 -14.47 0.64
CA ARG A 25 12.81 -15.20 -0.04
C ARG A 25 14.13 -14.42 -0.03
N ALA A 26 14.06 -13.10 -0.15
CA ALA A 26 15.24 -12.26 -0.05
C ALA A 26 15.82 -12.33 1.38
N TRP A 27 14.98 -12.32 2.41
CA TRP A 27 15.41 -12.48 3.80
C TRP A 27 16.04 -13.84 4.08
N GLU A 28 15.43 -14.93 3.58
CA GLU A 28 16.02 -16.27 3.59
C GLU A 28 17.41 -16.28 2.94
N ARG A 29 17.53 -15.76 1.70
CA ARG A 29 18.74 -15.88 0.89
C ARG A 29 19.87 -14.94 1.33
N ARG A 30 19.56 -13.68 1.61
CA ARG A 30 20.56 -12.62 1.86
C ARG A 30 20.99 -12.56 3.32
N TYR A 31 20.07 -12.86 4.24
CA TYR A 31 20.31 -12.69 5.67
C TYR A 31 20.28 -14.02 6.45
N GLY A 32 19.89 -15.12 5.82
CA GLY A 32 19.78 -16.42 6.49
C GLY A 32 18.72 -16.42 7.61
N LEU A 33 17.75 -15.52 7.52
CA LEU A 33 16.79 -15.21 8.58
C LEU A 33 15.79 -16.35 8.83
N LEU A 34 15.33 -16.98 7.75
CA LEU A 34 14.37 -18.07 7.79
C LEU A 34 15.07 -19.37 7.42
N LYS A 35 14.79 -20.45 8.15
CA LYS A 35 15.36 -21.78 7.90
C LYS A 35 14.25 -22.81 7.68
N PRO A 36 13.48 -22.68 6.58
CA PRO A 36 12.35 -23.55 6.33
C PRO A 36 12.80 -25.01 6.15
N SER A 37 12.02 -25.93 6.71
CA SER A 37 12.15 -27.35 6.39
C SER A 37 11.68 -27.60 4.95
N ARG A 38 12.02 -28.78 4.41
CA ARG A 38 11.59 -29.18 3.06
C ARG A 38 10.77 -30.45 3.12
N THR A 39 9.70 -30.48 2.33
CA THR A 39 8.98 -31.71 2.03
C THR A 39 9.86 -32.69 1.24
N ALA A 40 9.47 -33.96 1.17
CA ALA A 40 10.11 -34.95 0.30
C ALA A 40 10.16 -34.53 -1.18
N LYS A 41 9.22 -33.68 -1.62
CA LYS A 41 9.17 -33.10 -2.97
C LYS A 41 9.97 -31.79 -3.11
N GLY A 42 10.68 -31.36 -2.06
CA GLY A 42 11.55 -30.18 -2.06
C GLY A 42 10.86 -28.83 -1.78
N HIS A 43 9.55 -28.80 -1.57
CA HIS A 43 8.83 -27.56 -1.20
C HIS A 43 9.18 -27.10 0.21
N ARG A 44 9.39 -25.78 0.38
CA ARG A 44 9.68 -25.13 1.66
C ARG A 44 8.45 -25.08 2.56
N LEU A 45 8.66 -25.33 3.85
CA LEU A 45 7.69 -25.27 4.92
C LEU A 45 8.27 -24.47 6.08
N TYR A 46 7.50 -23.50 6.56
CA TYR A 46 7.87 -22.57 7.63
C TYR A 46 7.12 -22.92 8.91
N SER A 47 7.73 -22.71 10.07
CA SER A 47 7.14 -23.01 11.37
C SER A 47 6.30 -21.84 11.91
N GLY A 48 5.61 -22.04 13.03
CA GLY A 48 5.01 -20.94 13.80
C GLY A 48 6.07 -19.94 14.31
N GLU A 49 7.24 -20.43 14.70
CA GLU A 49 8.36 -19.59 15.15
C GLU A 49 8.90 -18.69 14.03
N ASP A 50 8.91 -19.17 12.78
CA ASP A 50 9.25 -18.33 11.62
C ASP A 50 8.26 -17.16 11.49
N ILE A 51 6.97 -17.39 11.74
CA ILE A 51 5.93 -16.35 11.67
C ILE A 51 6.16 -15.31 12.77
N ASP A 52 6.43 -15.75 14.00
CA ASP A 52 6.69 -14.84 15.12
C ASP A 52 7.97 -14.02 14.90
N LEU A 53 9.02 -14.64 14.36
CA LEU A 53 10.25 -13.96 13.96
C LEU A 53 9.98 -12.88 12.89
N ILE A 54 9.21 -13.21 11.85
CA ILE A 54 8.86 -12.26 10.79
C ILE A 54 8.08 -11.07 11.38
N LYS A 55 7.12 -11.33 12.28
CA LYS A 55 6.34 -10.27 12.93
C LYS A 55 7.22 -9.34 13.78
N GLU A 56 8.18 -9.89 14.53
CA GLU A 56 9.11 -9.06 15.31
C GLU A 56 10.04 -8.24 14.41
N ILE A 57 10.53 -8.81 13.30
CA ILE A 57 11.29 -8.05 12.30
C ILE A 57 10.44 -6.91 11.76
N VAL A 58 9.20 -7.16 11.31
CA VAL A 58 8.31 -6.13 10.78
C VAL A 58 8.08 -5.01 11.81
N LYS A 59 7.92 -5.35 13.09
CA LYS A 59 7.77 -4.37 14.17
C LYS A 59 9.01 -3.49 14.35
N LEU A 60 10.21 -4.09 14.28
CA LEU A 60 11.47 -3.33 14.35
C LEU A 60 11.64 -2.42 13.13
N LEU A 61 11.33 -2.93 11.93
CA LEU A 61 11.36 -2.15 10.70
C LEU A 61 10.40 -0.94 10.77
N LYS A 62 9.17 -1.15 11.26
CA LYS A 62 8.18 -0.07 11.52
C LYS A 62 8.63 0.93 12.60
N SER A 63 9.55 0.53 13.46
CA SER A 63 10.16 1.38 14.47
C SER A 63 11.43 2.05 13.95
N ASN A 64 11.53 2.25 12.63
CA ASN A 64 12.71 2.78 11.95
C ASN A 64 13.98 2.01 12.36
N HIS A 65 14.04 0.72 12.07
CA HIS A 65 15.30 -0.05 12.08
C HIS A 65 15.54 -0.62 10.69
N THR A 66 16.79 -0.71 10.26
CA THR A 66 17.15 -1.48 9.06
C THR A 66 16.98 -2.98 9.31
N ILE A 67 16.88 -3.77 8.24
CA ILE A 67 16.81 -5.23 8.36
C ILE A 67 18.03 -5.80 9.10
N SER A 68 19.22 -5.23 8.89
CA SER A 68 20.46 -5.65 9.55
C SER A 68 20.44 -5.37 11.05
N GLU A 69 19.87 -4.24 11.47
CA GLU A 69 19.70 -3.90 12.89
C GLU A 69 18.61 -4.73 13.53
N ALA A 70 17.49 -4.95 12.84
CA ALA A 70 16.44 -5.84 13.31
C ALA A 70 17.01 -7.23 13.60
N ILE A 71 17.83 -7.77 12.69
CA ILE A 71 18.57 -9.02 12.89
C ILE A 71 19.50 -8.94 14.11
N ARG A 72 20.24 -7.84 14.28
CA ARG A 72 21.17 -7.64 15.41
C ARG A 72 20.45 -7.61 16.74
N ILE A 73 19.33 -6.89 16.83
CA ILE A 73 18.49 -6.76 18.03
C ILE A 73 17.85 -8.09 18.38
N ILE A 74 17.31 -8.82 17.40
CA ILE A 74 16.71 -10.13 17.64
C ILE A 74 17.75 -11.13 18.16
N LYS A 75 18.98 -11.08 17.66
CA LYS A 75 20.08 -11.92 18.16
C LYS A 75 20.57 -11.50 19.54
N ASN A 76 20.56 -10.20 19.84
CA ASN A 76 21.07 -9.63 21.08
C ASN A 76 20.14 -8.48 21.55
N PRO A 77 19.07 -8.78 22.31
CA PRO A 77 18.06 -7.80 22.70
C PRO A 77 18.59 -6.59 23.49
N GLU A 78 19.71 -6.77 24.21
CA GLU A 78 20.40 -5.73 24.97
C GLU A 78 20.96 -4.59 24.10
N LEU A 79 21.10 -4.80 22.78
CA LEU A 79 21.61 -3.80 21.82
C LEU A 79 20.54 -2.83 21.30
N SER A 80 19.28 -2.98 21.72
CA SER A 80 18.15 -2.14 21.27
C SER A 80 18.34 -0.65 21.56
N ALA A 81 19.02 -0.29 22.66
CA ALA A 81 19.23 1.11 23.07
C ALA A 81 20.32 1.86 22.25
N ILE A 82 21.12 1.15 21.45
CA ILE A 82 22.31 1.71 20.76
C ILE A 82 22.05 1.95 19.26
N ALA A 83 20.98 1.36 18.70
CA ALA A 83 20.75 1.31 17.24
C ALA A 83 19.99 2.53 16.66
N SER A 84 19.45 3.42 17.48
CA SER A 84 18.48 4.44 17.03
C SER A 84 19.06 5.61 16.23
N SER A 85 20.38 5.84 16.22
CA SER A 85 20.99 7.01 15.54
C SER A 85 21.40 6.78 14.08
N GLU A 86 21.50 5.54 13.60
CA GLU A 86 21.92 5.24 12.21
C GLU A 86 20.76 5.26 11.20
N VAL A 87 19.51 5.35 11.67
CA VAL A 87 18.34 4.98 10.86
C VAL A 87 17.70 6.11 10.08
N GLU A 88 17.74 7.35 10.57
CA GLU A 88 17.30 8.52 9.80
C GLU A 88 18.05 8.63 8.45
N GLY A 89 19.28 8.12 8.38
CA GLY A 89 20.07 8.12 7.15
C GLY A 89 19.66 7.05 6.13
N HIS A 90 19.06 5.93 6.54
CA HIS A 90 18.87 4.79 5.62
C HIS A 90 17.85 5.07 4.52
N TRP A 91 16.65 5.54 4.88
CA TRP A 91 15.62 5.87 3.90
C TRP A 91 16.04 7.07 3.05
N ALA A 92 16.73 8.04 3.65
CA ALA A 92 17.30 9.19 2.95
C ALA A 92 18.23 8.77 1.80
N VAL A 93 19.00 7.66 1.95
CA VAL A 93 19.82 7.13 0.85
C VAL A 93 18.96 6.69 -0.34
N TYR A 94 17.84 6.00 -0.13
CA TYR A 94 16.93 5.62 -1.21
C TYR A 94 16.29 6.84 -1.86
N GLN A 95 15.80 7.79 -1.05
CA GLN A 95 15.21 9.04 -1.53
C GLN A 95 16.20 9.82 -2.41
N GLN A 96 17.44 10.05 -1.93
CA GLN A 96 18.48 10.76 -2.67
C GLN A 96 18.87 10.07 -3.98
N ARG A 97 18.99 8.73 -3.97
CA ARG A 97 19.28 7.96 -5.18
C ARG A 97 18.16 8.06 -6.22
N MET A 98 16.90 8.04 -5.78
CA MET A 98 15.75 8.23 -6.66
C MET A 98 15.73 9.65 -7.23
N LEU A 99 15.84 10.68 -6.39
CA LEU A 99 15.87 12.09 -6.80
C LEU A 99 16.97 12.35 -7.82
N LYS A 100 18.20 11.86 -7.59
CA LYS A 100 19.30 12.00 -8.56
C LYS A 100 19.00 11.31 -9.90
N SER A 101 18.31 10.17 -9.87
CA SER A 101 17.91 9.46 -11.09
C SER A 101 16.80 10.21 -11.82
N ILE A 102 15.89 10.86 -11.10
CA ILE A 102 14.79 11.68 -11.64
C ILE A 102 15.35 12.96 -12.27
N GLU A 103 16.23 13.68 -11.57
CA GLU A 103 16.94 14.87 -12.06
C GLU A 103 17.73 14.62 -13.36
N SER A 104 18.19 13.39 -13.56
CA SER A 104 18.94 12.98 -14.76
C SER A 104 18.12 12.15 -15.75
N PHE A 105 16.81 12.00 -15.54
CA PHE A 105 15.89 11.17 -16.35
C PHE A 105 16.39 9.74 -16.59
N ASN A 106 17.14 9.20 -15.62
CA ASN A 106 17.74 7.88 -15.70
C ASN A 106 16.77 6.81 -15.15
N GLU A 107 15.85 6.37 -16.02
CA GLU A 107 14.82 5.39 -15.65
C GLU A 107 15.42 4.06 -15.17
N GLN A 108 16.54 3.62 -15.75
CA GLN A 108 17.19 2.36 -15.38
C GLN A 108 17.68 2.38 -13.92
N ASN A 109 18.32 3.46 -13.49
CA ASN A 109 18.80 3.61 -12.12
C ASN A 109 17.64 3.84 -11.14
N LEU A 110 16.62 4.58 -11.56
CA LEU A 110 15.39 4.75 -10.79
C LEU A 110 14.71 3.40 -10.53
N ASP A 111 14.53 2.59 -11.58
CA ASP A 111 13.93 1.26 -11.48
C ASP A 111 14.75 0.30 -10.62
N SER A 112 16.08 0.33 -10.79
CA SER A 112 16.99 -0.49 -9.99
C SER A 112 16.88 -0.15 -8.51
N THR A 113 16.85 1.14 -8.17
CA THR A 113 16.70 1.63 -6.78
C THR A 113 15.33 1.28 -6.20
N TYR A 114 14.27 1.42 -6.99
CA TYR A 114 12.91 1.05 -6.61
C TYR A 114 12.76 -0.45 -6.31
N ASN A 115 13.25 -1.30 -7.21
CA ASN A 115 13.16 -2.75 -7.04
C ASN A 115 14.09 -3.26 -5.94
N GLU A 116 15.24 -2.60 -5.71
CA GLU A 116 16.11 -2.91 -4.59
C GLU A 116 15.39 -2.72 -3.26
N ALA A 117 14.79 -1.55 -3.04
CA ALA A 117 14.05 -1.25 -1.82
C ALA A 117 12.92 -2.28 -1.57
N LEU A 118 12.11 -2.56 -2.59
CA LEU A 118 11.01 -3.52 -2.50
C LEU A 118 11.45 -4.99 -2.40
N SER A 119 12.71 -5.29 -2.72
CA SER A 119 13.27 -6.62 -2.49
C SER A 119 13.61 -6.87 -1.01
N ILE A 120 13.75 -5.81 -0.22
CA ILE A 120 14.19 -5.87 1.18
C ILE A 120 13.05 -5.51 2.12
N TYR A 121 12.21 -4.55 1.73
CA TYR A 121 11.17 -3.98 2.59
C TYR A 121 9.77 -4.26 2.04
N PRO A 122 8.77 -4.43 2.91
CA PRO A 122 7.36 -4.38 2.55
C PRO A 122 6.98 -3.09 1.81
N VAL A 123 5.95 -3.19 0.95
CA VAL A 123 5.58 -2.12 0.02
C VAL A 123 5.01 -0.89 0.72
N ASP A 124 4.29 -1.08 1.83
CA ASP A 124 3.79 -0.04 2.72
C ASP A 124 4.94 0.83 3.26
N MET A 125 6.01 0.21 3.75
CA MET A 125 7.20 0.94 4.23
C MET A 125 7.88 1.71 3.09
N VAL A 126 8.13 1.06 1.94
CA VAL A 126 8.76 1.78 0.81
C VAL A 126 7.89 2.94 0.35
N THR A 127 6.57 2.78 0.39
CA THR A 127 5.63 3.85 0.05
C THR A 127 5.76 5.03 1.01
N GLN A 128 5.68 4.78 2.32
CA GLN A 128 5.71 5.83 3.35
C GLN A 128 7.07 6.49 3.49
N GLU A 129 8.14 5.70 3.48
CA GLU A 129 9.48 6.18 3.82
C GLU A 129 10.28 6.65 2.60
N VAL A 130 9.84 6.32 1.38
CA VAL A 130 10.57 6.68 0.15
C VAL A 130 9.67 7.36 -0.87
N ILE A 131 8.60 6.71 -1.31
CA ILE A 131 7.82 7.20 -2.46
C ILE A 131 7.10 8.51 -2.14
N ILE A 132 6.37 8.58 -1.02
CA ILE A 132 5.68 9.81 -0.62
C ILE A 132 6.66 10.97 -0.36
N PRO A 133 7.75 10.79 0.41
CA PRO A 133 8.75 11.83 0.60
C PRO A 133 9.37 12.33 -0.71
N VAL A 134 9.60 11.45 -1.70
CA VAL A 134 10.10 11.85 -3.03
C VAL A 134 9.03 12.64 -3.79
N LEU A 135 7.76 12.21 -3.77
CA LEU A 135 6.66 12.97 -4.39
C LEU A 135 6.51 14.37 -3.79
N HIS A 136 6.57 14.50 -2.46
CA HIS A 136 6.49 15.80 -1.78
C HIS A 136 7.65 16.72 -2.19
N GLN A 137 8.88 16.21 -2.18
CA GLN A 137 10.05 16.98 -2.60
C GLN A 137 9.97 17.45 -4.07
N LEU A 138 9.44 16.62 -4.97
CA LEU A 138 9.21 17.02 -6.36
C LEU A 138 8.09 18.07 -6.49
N GLY A 139 7.02 17.92 -5.71
CA GLY A 139 5.94 18.90 -5.63
C GLY A 139 6.40 20.28 -5.15
N GLU A 140 7.30 20.32 -4.16
CA GLU A 140 7.91 21.57 -3.68
C GLU A 140 8.82 22.20 -4.76
N ARG A 141 9.63 21.41 -5.45
CA ARG A 141 10.55 21.87 -6.51
C ARG A 141 9.83 22.45 -7.73
N TRP A 142 8.58 22.06 -7.97
CA TRP A 142 7.77 22.55 -9.09
C TRP A 142 7.68 24.08 -9.10
N GLN A 143 7.55 24.72 -7.93
CA GLN A 143 7.38 26.18 -7.85
C GLN A 143 8.68 26.95 -8.18
N ASP A 144 9.85 26.33 -7.99
CA ASP A 144 11.13 27.03 -7.91
C ASP A 144 12.15 26.64 -8.99
N ARG A 145 11.87 25.62 -9.82
CA ARG A 145 12.79 25.14 -10.87
C ARG A 145 12.14 24.99 -12.24
N GLU A 146 12.83 25.49 -13.26
CA GLU A 146 12.44 25.38 -14.67
C GLU A 146 12.22 23.93 -15.13
N ALA A 147 13.02 22.98 -14.62
CA ALA A 147 12.89 21.55 -14.92
C ALA A 147 11.91 20.78 -14.01
N GLY A 148 11.37 21.39 -12.94
CA GLY A 148 10.60 20.69 -11.90
C GLY A 148 9.32 20.02 -12.43
N ILE A 149 8.67 20.61 -13.43
CA ILE A 149 7.49 20.03 -14.10
C ILE A 149 7.85 18.71 -14.80
N ALA A 150 8.97 18.69 -15.52
CA ALA A 150 9.40 17.51 -16.27
C ALA A 150 9.82 16.38 -15.32
N GLU A 151 10.48 16.71 -14.21
CA GLU A 151 10.85 15.76 -13.15
C GLU A 151 9.61 15.11 -12.51
N GLU A 152 8.58 15.89 -12.18
CA GLU A 152 7.30 15.39 -11.66
C GLU A 152 6.63 14.46 -12.66
N HIS A 153 6.46 14.90 -13.91
CA HIS A 153 5.81 14.08 -14.93
C HIS A 153 6.57 12.78 -15.20
N PHE A 154 7.90 12.83 -15.25
CA PHE A 154 8.73 11.64 -15.42
C PHE A 154 8.53 10.64 -14.29
N PHE A 155 8.61 11.10 -13.04
CA PHE A 155 8.45 10.22 -11.89
C PHE A 155 7.01 9.68 -11.76
N SER A 156 6.01 10.52 -11.99
CA SER A 156 4.60 10.14 -11.97
C SER A 156 4.27 9.11 -13.04
N ALA A 157 4.78 9.27 -14.27
CA ALA A 157 4.62 8.29 -15.33
C ALA A 157 5.31 6.96 -15.00
N PHE A 158 6.54 7.01 -14.48
CA PHE A 158 7.27 5.83 -14.03
C PHE A 158 6.49 5.07 -12.95
N LEU A 159 6.07 5.78 -11.89
CA LEU A 159 5.39 5.17 -10.76
C LEU A 159 4.03 4.59 -11.16
N ARG A 160 3.26 5.31 -11.96
CA ARG A 160 1.97 4.85 -12.51
C ARG A 160 2.12 3.53 -13.27
N ASN A 161 3.14 3.39 -14.10
CA ASN A 161 3.41 2.14 -14.83
C ASN A 161 3.79 0.99 -13.87
N LYS A 162 4.62 1.26 -12.86
CA LYS A 162 5.03 0.23 -11.87
C LYS A 162 3.86 -0.23 -11.01
N LEU A 163 3.08 0.70 -10.48
CA LEU A 163 1.92 0.39 -9.64
C LEU A 163 0.82 -0.30 -10.45
N GLY A 164 0.52 0.19 -11.66
CA GLY A 164 -0.47 -0.44 -12.55
C GLY A 164 -0.11 -1.89 -12.90
N ALA A 165 1.17 -2.16 -13.23
CA ALA A 165 1.64 -3.51 -13.50
C ALA A 165 1.47 -4.44 -12.28
N ARG A 166 1.79 -3.96 -11.07
CA ARG A 166 1.60 -4.74 -9.85
C ARG A 166 0.13 -4.99 -9.53
N LEU A 167 -0.69 -3.94 -9.60
CA LEU A 167 -2.13 -4.03 -9.36
C LEU A 167 -2.77 -5.09 -10.27
N HIS A 168 -2.42 -5.08 -11.56
CA HIS A 168 -2.90 -6.08 -12.51
C HIS A 168 -2.47 -7.52 -12.13
N HIS A 169 -1.22 -7.72 -11.71
CA HIS A 169 -0.71 -9.05 -11.35
C HIS A 169 -1.18 -9.57 -9.98
N GLU A 170 -1.46 -8.69 -9.03
CA GLU A 170 -1.77 -9.06 -7.65
C GLU A 170 -3.28 -9.10 -7.36
N SER A 171 -4.09 -8.26 -8.03
CA SER A 171 -5.56 -8.22 -7.86
C SER A 171 -6.24 -9.59 -8.01
N HIS A 172 -5.73 -10.45 -8.89
CA HIS A 172 -6.26 -11.79 -9.15
C HIS A 172 -5.85 -12.86 -8.12
N ARG A 173 -4.95 -12.53 -7.19
CA ARG A 173 -4.39 -13.50 -6.22
C ARG A 173 -5.09 -13.46 -4.88
N SER A 174 -5.65 -12.31 -4.53
CA SER A 174 -6.38 -12.12 -3.28
C SER A 174 -7.75 -12.83 -3.33
N ARG A 175 -8.27 -13.20 -2.16
CA ARG A 175 -9.57 -13.90 -2.00
C ARG A 175 -10.49 -13.24 -0.99
N GLY A 176 -10.14 -12.06 -0.47
CA GLY A 176 -10.99 -11.34 0.47
C GLY A 176 -12.07 -10.50 -0.20
N ASN A 177 -12.66 -9.61 0.58
CA ASN A 177 -13.73 -8.72 0.13
C ASN A 177 -13.25 -7.88 -1.08
N LYS A 178 -14.13 -7.77 -2.08
CA LYS A 178 -13.83 -7.08 -3.32
C LYS A 178 -14.30 -5.65 -3.27
N ILE A 179 -13.39 -4.70 -3.44
CA ILE A 179 -13.66 -3.27 -3.32
C ILE A 179 -13.60 -2.65 -4.73
N LEU A 180 -14.66 -1.93 -5.12
CA LEU A 180 -14.63 -1.05 -6.28
C LEU A 180 -13.84 0.20 -5.90
N VAL A 181 -12.82 0.55 -6.67
CA VAL A 181 -11.95 1.69 -6.38
C VAL A 181 -11.84 2.61 -7.60
N SER A 182 -12.06 3.92 -7.42
CA SER A 182 -11.95 4.90 -8.49
C SER A 182 -11.71 6.31 -7.97
N CYS A 183 -11.14 7.22 -8.77
CA CYS A 183 -11.19 8.64 -8.45
C CYS A 183 -12.57 9.25 -8.77
N LEU A 184 -12.92 10.30 -8.03
CA LEU A 184 -14.13 11.11 -8.24
C LEU A 184 -14.14 11.80 -9.63
N PRO A 185 -15.30 12.31 -10.09
CA PRO A 185 -15.38 13.12 -11.31
C PRO A 185 -14.37 14.28 -11.29
N GLY A 186 -13.71 14.49 -12.43
CA GLY A 186 -12.69 15.52 -12.60
C GLY A 186 -11.36 15.25 -11.90
N GLU A 187 -11.26 14.18 -11.10
CA GLU A 187 -10.03 13.82 -10.39
C GLU A 187 -9.16 12.90 -11.26
N PHE A 188 -7.94 13.34 -11.53
CA PHE A 188 -6.95 12.64 -12.35
C PHE A 188 -5.68 12.27 -11.57
N HIS A 189 -5.53 12.70 -10.32
CA HIS A 189 -4.41 12.32 -9.47
C HIS A 189 -4.60 10.86 -9.00
N GLU A 190 -4.03 9.91 -9.76
CA GLU A 190 -4.22 8.48 -9.50
C GLU A 190 -3.14 7.83 -8.64
N LEU A 191 -2.02 8.49 -8.37
CA LEU A 191 -0.91 7.85 -7.67
C LEU A 191 -1.29 7.46 -6.23
N GLY A 192 -1.95 8.35 -5.50
CA GLY A 192 -2.39 8.07 -4.13
C GLY A 192 -3.35 6.88 -4.05
N ILE A 193 -4.35 6.83 -4.95
CA ILE A 193 -5.32 5.74 -4.98
C ILE A 193 -4.67 4.41 -5.44
N LEU A 194 -3.69 4.45 -6.35
CA LEU A 194 -2.95 3.26 -6.75
C LEU A 194 -2.08 2.72 -5.61
N LEU A 195 -1.39 3.58 -4.86
CA LEU A 195 -0.63 3.20 -3.67
C LEU A 195 -1.53 2.55 -2.62
N PHE A 196 -2.71 3.14 -2.37
CA PHE A 196 -3.73 2.55 -1.52
C PHE A 196 -4.17 1.17 -2.01
N CYS A 197 -4.43 1.00 -3.31
CA CYS A 197 -4.83 -0.29 -3.89
C CYS A 197 -3.79 -1.38 -3.65
N ILE A 198 -2.50 -1.07 -3.78
CA ILE A 198 -1.41 -2.02 -3.52
C ILE A 198 -1.35 -2.39 -2.03
N ALA A 199 -1.48 -1.40 -1.14
CA ALA A 199 -1.54 -1.66 0.30
C ALA A 199 -2.76 -2.55 0.65
N ALA A 200 -3.94 -2.25 0.12
CA ALA A 200 -5.16 -3.03 0.34
C ALA A 200 -5.01 -4.48 -0.14
N ILE A 201 -4.33 -4.73 -1.26
CA ILE A 201 -4.06 -6.10 -1.71
C ILE A 201 -3.13 -6.83 -0.73
N GLY A 202 -2.12 -6.14 -0.19
CA GLY A 202 -1.26 -6.66 0.88
C GLY A 202 -2.02 -7.07 2.13
N HIS A 203 -3.13 -6.39 2.44
CA HIS A 203 -4.07 -6.71 3.53
C HIS A 203 -5.15 -7.73 3.14
N GLY A 204 -5.06 -8.33 1.95
CA GLY A 204 -5.94 -9.43 1.54
C GLY A 204 -7.27 -9.00 0.92
N TYR A 205 -7.41 -7.75 0.48
CA TYR A 205 -8.56 -7.28 -0.30
C TYR A 205 -8.41 -7.61 -1.78
N GLN A 206 -9.54 -7.76 -2.49
CA GLN A 206 -9.57 -7.78 -3.94
C GLN A 206 -9.94 -6.38 -4.45
N ILE A 207 -9.27 -5.90 -5.49
CA ILE A 207 -9.47 -4.54 -6.00
C ILE A 207 -10.02 -4.59 -7.43
N LEU A 208 -11.20 -4.00 -7.63
CA LEU A 208 -11.73 -3.64 -8.94
C LEU A 208 -11.46 -2.15 -9.18
N TYR A 209 -10.30 -1.86 -9.78
CA TYR A 209 -9.89 -0.49 -10.08
C TYR A 209 -10.48 -0.01 -11.41
N LEU A 210 -11.22 1.10 -11.38
CA LEU A 210 -11.86 1.69 -12.56
C LEU A 210 -11.11 2.92 -13.13
N GLY A 211 -10.00 3.31 -12.51
CA GLY A 211 -9.22 4.45 -12.96
C GLY A 211 -9.69 5.78 -12.35
N THR A 212 -9.55 6.82 -13.15
CA THR A 212 -9.82 8.21 -12.77
C THR A 212 -11.15 8.70 -13.33
N ASN A 213 -11.63 9.85 -12.83
CA ASN A 213 -12.74 10.59 -13.41
C ASN A 213 -14.01 9.74 -13.66
N LEU A 214 -14.45 8.95 -12.67
CA LEU A 214 -15.64 8.10 -12.81
C LEU A 214 -16.91 8.88 -12.45
N PRO A 215 -17.88 9.04 -13.38
CA PRO A 215 -19.17 9.63 -13.05
C PRO A 215 -19.96 8.75 -12.07
N PRO A 216 -20.50 9.31 -10.95
CA PRO A 216 -21.29 8.55 -9.98
C PRO A 216 -22.46 7.79 -10.59
N SER A 217 -23.03 8.30 -11.69
CA SER A 217 -24.12 7.64 -12.42
C SER A 217 -23.78 6.26 -13.00
N GLN A 218 -22.49 5.89 -13.07
CA GLN A 218 -22.06 4.55 -13.51
C GLN A 218 -21.93 3.56 -12.35
N LEU A 219 -21.86 4.01 -11.09
CA LEU A 219 -21.58 3.14 -9.95
C LEU A 219 -22.62 2.02 -9.81
N SER A 220 -23.91 2.33 -9.95
CA SER A 220 -24.98 1.32 -9.84
C SER A 220 -24.80 0.20 -10.85
N LYS A 221 -24.49 0.55 -12.10
CA LYS A 221 -24.31 -0.41 -13.19
C LYS A 221 -23.11 -1.34 -12.95
N VAL A 222 -22.06 -0.86 -12.29
CA VAL A 222 -20.91 -1.71 -11.94
C VAL A 222 -21.25 -2.61 -10.77
N VAL A 223 -21.82 -2.04 -9.70
CA VAL A 223 -22.20 -2.79 -8.50
C VAL A 223 -23.22 -3.88 -8.81
N GLU A 224 -24.20 -3.63 -9.69
CA GLU A 224 -25.19 -4.63 -10.12
C GLU A 224 -24.60 -5.79 -10.94
N ARG A 225 -23.45 -5.59 -11.59
CA ARG A 225 -22.80 -6.57 -12.47
C ARG A 225 -21.61 -7.26 -11.81
N THR A 226 -21.29 -6.91 -10.58
CA THR A 226 -20.12 -7.39 -9.86
C THR A 226 -20.48 -7.77 -8.43
N ASP A 227 -19.60 -8.51 -7.78
CA ASP A 227 -19.70 -9.00 -6.42
C ASP A 227 -18.95 -8.11 -5.41
N VAL A 228 -18.91 -6.80 -5.67
CA VAL A 228 -18.19 -5.87 -4.81
C VAL A 228 -18.89 -5.69 -3.46
N SER A 229 -18.11 -5.72 -2.39
CA SER A 229 -18.57 -5.57 -1.02
C SER A 229 -18.59 -4.10 -0.57
N ALA A 230 -17.90 -3.21 -1.28
CA ALA A 230 -17.95 -1.76 -1.08
C ALA A 230 -17.43 -0.97 -2.28
N VAL A 231 -17.66 0.34 -2.20
CA VAL A 231 -17.12 1.37 -3.08
C VAL A 231 -16.15 2.26 -2.29
N LEU A 232 -14.98 2.52 -2.87
CA LEU A 232 -14.02 3.52 -2.39
C LEU A 232 -13.78 4.56 -3.49
N LEU A 233 -14.01 5.83 -3.16
CA LEU A 233 -13.78 6.96 -4.04
C LEU A 233 -12.69 7.87 -3.48
N SER A 234 -11.75 8.30 -4.32
CA SER A 234 -10.66 9.20 -3.91
C SER A 234 -10.77 10.57 -4.59
N GLY A 235 -10.42 11.62 -3.84
CA GLY A 235 -10.26 12.97 -4.36
C GLY A 235 -9.20 13.74 -3.58
N THR A 236 -8.36 14.49 -4.29
CA THR A 236 -7.37 15.41 -3.71
C THR A 236 -7.86 16.85 -3.83
N LYS A 237 -8.41 17.22 -4.99
CA LYS A 237 -8.89 18.59 -5.24
C LYS A 237 -10.25 18.85 -4.59
N THR A 238 -10.26 19.59 -3.48
CA THR A 238 -11.49 19.89 -2.71
C THR A 238 -12.58 20.60 -3.50
N GLU A 239 -12.20 21.36 -4.54
CA GLU A 239 -13.07 22.10 -5.45
C GLU A 239 -13.83 21.22 -6.45
N LEU A 240 -13.47 19.92 -6.56
CA LEU A 240 -14.20 18.97 -7.40
C LEU A 240 -15.54 18.53 -6.79
N TRP A 241 -15.79 18.84 -5.51
CA TRP A 241 -17.08 18.59 -4.89
C TRP A 241 -18.14 19.58 -5.38
N GLN A 242 -19.07 19.11 -6.21
CA GLN A 242 -20.16 19.90 -6.78
C GLN A 242 -21.54 19.32 -6.39
N GLU A 243 -22.58 20.14 -6.48
CA GLU A 243 -23.94 19.78 -6.05
C GLU A 243 -24.52 18.59 -6.84
N ASP A 244 -24.25 18.53 -8.15
CA ASP A 244 -24.69 17.45 -9.02
C ASP A 244 -24.02 16.10 -8.66
N VAL A 245 -22.72 16.13 -8.35
CA VAL A 245 -21.95 14.97 -7.87
C VAL A 245 -22.56 14.45 -6.57
N GLU A 246 -22.85 15.35 -5.63
CA GLU A 246 -23.43 15.01 -4.34
C GLU A 246 -24.83 14.39 -4.47
N VAL A 247 -25.69 14.93 -5.33
CA VAL A 247 -27.04 14.42 -5.55
C VAL A 247 -27.00 12.97 -6.04
N GLU A 248 -26.12 12.66 -7.01
CA GLU A 248 -25.96 11.28 -7.49
C GLU A 248 -25.29 10.38 -6.45
N LEU A 249 -24.28 10.86 -5.71
CA LEU A 249 -23.67 10.07 -4.62
C LEU A 249 -24.70 9.74 -3.52
N LYS A 250 -25.53 10.70 -3.11
CA LYS A 250 -26.61 10.49 -2.14
C LYS A 250 -27.60 9.44 -2.61
N LYS A 251 -27.98 9.46 -3.88
CA LYS A 251 -28.85 8.45 -4.49
C LYS A 251 -28.19 7.07 -4.49
N ASN A 252 -26.90 7.01 -4.85
CA ASN A 252 -26.14 5.77 -4.85
C ASN A 252 -26.03 5.16 -3.45
N ILE A 253 -25.61 5.94 -2.46
CA ILE A 253 -25.45 5.50 -1.07
C ILE A 253 -26.78 4.98 -0.48
N LYS A 254 -27.90 5.64 -0.79
CA LYS A 254 -29.22 5.19 -0.31
C LYS A 254 -29.73 3.93 -1.00
N SER A 255 -29.43 3.76 -2.29
CA SER A 255 -29.95 2.64 -3.09
C SER A 255 -29.10 1.38 -2.99
N MET A 256 -27.79 1.53 -2.82
CA MET A 256 -26.84 0.42 -2.71
C MET A 256 -26.61 0.08 -1.25
N LYS A 257 -26.98 -1.13 -0.83
CA LYS A 257 -26.81 -1.62 0.55
C LYS A 257 -25.36 -2.09 0.82
N ILE A 258 -24.37 -1.34 0.35
CA ILE A 258 -22.93 -1.59 0.57
C ILE A 258 -22.26 -0.33 1.10
N PRO A 259 -21.18 -0.43 1.89
CA PRO A 259 -20.44 0.73 2.37
C PRO A 259 -19.86 1.57 1.22
N PHE A 260 -19.99 2.88 1.36
CA PHE A 260 -19.30 3.87 0.54
C PHE A 260 -18.22 4.54 1.39
N MET A 261 -16.99 4.47 0.92
CA MET A 261 -15.80 4.99 1.60
C MET A 261 -15.16 6.07 0.74
N PHE A 262 -14.65 7.12 1.38
CA PHE A 262 -14.02 8.24 0.70
C PHE A 262 -12.63 8.49 1.29
N GLY A 263 -11.63 8.66 0.43
CA GLY A 263 -10.25 8.95 0.81
C GLY A 263 -9.70 10.19 0.10
N GLY A 264 -8.52 10.62 0.55
CA GLY A 264 -7.83 11.80 0.06
C GLY A 264 -8.31 13.10 0.72
N GLU A 265 -7.62 14.20 0.41
CA GLU A 265 -7.84 15.53 1.02
C GLU A 265 -9.28 16.04 0.84
N LEU A 266 -9.93 15.73 -0.30
CA LEU A 266 -11.33 16.07 -0.54
C LEU A 266 -12.24 15.44 0.52
N SER A 267 -11.97 14.19 0.91
CA SER A 267 -12.80 13.49 1.91
C SER A 267 -12.71 14.14 3.29
N GLU A 268 -11.55 14.69 3.64
CA GLU A 268 -11.34 15.39 4.92
C GLU A 268 -12.01 16.76 4.92
N ALA A 269 -11.85 17.52 3.83
CA ALA A 269 -12.49 18.82 3.66
C ALA A 269 -14.03 18.76 3.70
N HIS A 270 -14.62 17.66 3.22
CA HIS A 270 -16.07 17.46 3.14
C HIS A 270 -16.61 16.40 4.11
N ARG A 271 -15.90 16.14 5.23
CA ARG A 271 -16.22 15.05 6.16
C ARG A 271 -17.66 15.04 6.65
N GLU A 272 -18.11 16.14 7.28
CA GLU A 272 -19.45 16.23 7.87
C GLU A 272 -20.54 15.95 6.82
N LYS A 273 -20.31 16.43 5.61
CA LYS A 273 -21.22 16.26 4.48
C LYS A 273 -21.29 14.79 4.06
N LEU A 274 -20.15 14.15 3.83
CA LEU A 274 -20.05 12.74 3.48
C LEU A 274 -20.69 11.83 4.53
N GLU A 275 -20.42 12.07 5.81
CA GLU A 275 -21.00 11.33 6.92
C GLU A 275 -22.52 11.53 7.01
N SER A 276 -23.03 12.74 6.72
CA SER A 276 -24.47 13.01 6.65
C SER A 276 -25.20 12.24 5.52
N LEU A 277 -24.46 11.85 4.47
CA LEU A 277 -24.99 11.00 3.40
C LEU A 277 -25.01 9.51 3.77
N GLY A 278 -24.37 9.13 4.88
CA GLY A 278 -24.17 7.74 5.30
C GLY A 278 -22.90 7.09 4.77
N ALA A 279 -21.93 7.90 4.30
CA ALA A 279 -20.63 7.41 3.85
C ALA A 279 -19.58 7.42 4.98
N TYR A 280 -18.49 6.69 4.78
CA TYR A 280 -17.34 6.63 5.67
C TYR A 280 -16.18 7.44 5.11
N VAL A 281 -15.49 8.20 5.96
CA VAL A 281 -14.33 9.01 5.59
C VAL A 281 -13.06 8.36 6.14
N LEU A 282 -12.19 7.91 5.24
CA LEU A 282 -10.97 7.18 5.58
C LEU A 282 -9.78 8.11 5.87
N GLY A 283 -9.81 9.34 5.35
CA GLY A 283 -8.74 10.34 5.51
C GLY A 283 -7.79 10.40 4.32
N SER A 284 -6.78 11.28 4.42
CA SER A 284 -5.75 11.51 3.41
C SER A 284 -4.51 10.62 3.57
N ASP A 285 -4.26 10.11 4.78
CA ASP A 285 -3.18 9.16 5.07
C ASP A 285 -3.55 7.75 4.65
N HIS A 286 -2.81 7.17 3.71
CA HIS A 286 -3.15 5.85 3.15
C HIS A 286 -3.01 4.69 4.14
N VAL A 287 -2.12 4.76 5.14
CA VAL A 287 -2.00 3.69 6.16
C VAL A 287 -3.18 3.74 7.11
N LYS A 288 -3.51 4.93 7.63
CA LYS A 288 -4.72 5.10 8.47
C LYS A 288 -5.99 4.78 7.69
N ALA A 289 -6.03 5.09 6.39
CA ALA A 289 -7.17 4.76 5.55
C ALA A 289 -7.41 3.26 5.45
N ILE A 290 -6.35 2.44 5.39
CA ILE A 290 -6.47 0.97 5.42
C ILE A 290 -7.00 0.48 6.77
N GLU A 291 -6.47 0.98 7.89
CA GLU A 291 -6.97 0.62 9.24
C GLU A 291 -8.44 0.99 9.42
N ASN A 292 -8.83 2.18 8.97
CA ASN A 292 -10.21 2.63 8.98
C ASN A 292 -11.09 1.73 8.09
N MET A 293 -10.61 1.34 6.90
CA MET A 293 -11.33 0.41 6.02
C MET A 293 -11.52 -0.96 6.66
N GLU A 294 -10.53 -1.50 7.37
CA GLU A 294 -10.62 -2.78 8.08
C GLU A 294 -11.71 -2.80 9.16
N SER A 295 -11.97 -1.65 9.81
CA SER A 295 -13.05 -1.52 10.78
C SER A 295 -14.46 -1.57 10.16
N ILE A 296 -14.58 -1.23 8.88
CA ILE A 296 -15.85 -1.18 8.13
C ILE A 296 -16.08 -2.51 7.40
N ILE A 297 -15.03 -3.01 6.74
CA ILE A 297 -15.02 -4.25 5.99
C ILE A 297 -13.81 -5.05 6.43
N PRO A 298 -13.96 -6.01 7.34
CA PRO A 298 -12.85 -6.80 7.82
C PRO A 298 -12.08 -7.45 6.67
N ALA A 299 -10.74 -7.41 6.75
CA ALA A 299 -9.90 -8.24 5.92
C ALA A 299 -10.28 -9.72 6.11
N PHE A 300 -10.17 -10.52 5.06
CA PHE A 300 -10.55 -11.93 5.12
C PHE A 300 -9.62 -12.70 6.08
N SER A 301 -10.11 -12.96 7.29
CA SER A 301 -9.49 -13.89 8.22
C SER A 301 -9.88 -15.31 7.84
N ARG A 302 -8.93 -16.10 7.32
CA ARG A 302 -9.09 -17.55 7.36
C ARG A 302 -8.99 -17.99 8.81
N LYS A 303 -10.14 -18.33 9.41
CA LYS A 303 -10.17 -19.23 10.56
C LYS A 303 -9.47 -20.54 10.23
#